data_AF-A0A1M6M8C2-F1
#
_entry.id   AF-A0A1M6M8C2-F1
#
_cell.length_a   1.000
_cell.length_b   1.000
_cell.length_c   1.000
_cell.angle_alpha   90.00
_cell.angle_beta   90.00
_cell.angle_gamma   90.00
#
_symmetry.space_group_name_H-M   'P 1'
#
loop_
_entity.id
_entity.type
_entity.pdbx_description
1 polymer ?
#
loop_
_entity_poly.entity_id
_entity_poly.type
_entity_poly.pdbx_seq_one_letter_code
_entity_poly.pdbx_strand_id
1 'polypeptide(L)'
;MVPSPHISAPLGFPDLKLSVPYADAIRYAQFRLLMLAKGELKSFCEQHELPYTSIVGLKNNSLKREEPRLLQRLLRSLAVDTEVIRIPPNSQSPRFLFPTVEALTTFQQQLKCFDSGNPPLPESEAATGGAESPTP
;
A
#
# COMPACT_ATOMS: atom_id res chain seq x y z
N MET A 1 -21.15 -41.88 0.86
CA MET A 1 -20.12 -40.92 0.38
C MET A 1 -20.83 -39.61 0.14
N VAL A 2 -20.56 -38.60 0.96
CA VAL A 2 -21.12 -37.24 0.79
C VAL A 2 -20.29 -36.50 -0.26
N PRO A 3 -20.90 -35.90 -1.31
CA PRO A 3 -20.16 -35.06 -2.23
C PRO A 3 -19.86 -33.72 -1.54
N SER A 4 -18.57 -33.40 -1.42
CA SER A 4 -18.11 -32.11 -0.91
C SER A 4 -18.69 -30.97 -1.75
N PRO A 5 -19.26 -29.91 -1.14
CA PRO A 5 -19.61 -28.72 -1.88
C PRO A 5 -18.32 -28.04 -2.29
N HIS A 6 -17.95 -28.15 -3.57
CA HIS A 6 -17.01 -27.22 -4.17
C HIS A 6 -17.70 -25.86 -4.15
N ILE A 7 -17.36 -25.05 -3.14
CA ILE A 7 -17.64 -23.61 -3.15
C ILE A 7 -16.80 -23.06 -4.29
N SER A 8 -17.38 -23.07 -5.49
CA SER A 8 -16.91 -22.25 -6.59
C SER A 8 -17.13 -20.81 -6.17
N ALA A 9 -16.10 -20.19 -5.59
CA ALA A 9 -16.06 -18.74 -5.46
C ALA A 9 -16.34 -18.17 -6.87
N PRO A 10 -17.29 -17.21 -7.01
CA PRO A 10 -17.49 -16.58 -8.29
C PRO A 10 -16.14 -16.05 -8.74
N LEU A 11 -15.81 -16.22 -10.03
CA LEU A 11 -14.73 -15.49 -10.70
C LEU A 11 -15.08 -14.00 -10.63
N GLY A 12 -14.93 -13.42 -9.45
CA GLY A 12 -15.21 -12.03 -9.17
C GLY A 12 -14.19 -11.25 -9.95
N PHE A 13 -14.65 -10.57 -11.00
CA PHE A 13 -13.83 -9.57 -11.64
C PHE A 13 -13.30 -8.63 -10.54
N PRO A 14 -11.99 -8.36 -10.52
CA PRO A 14 -11.40 -7.53 -9.49
C PRO A 14 -12.13 -6.19 -9.48
N ASP A 15 -12.59 -5.76 -8.29
CA ASP A 15 -13.29 -4.50 -8.15
C ASP A 15 -12.30 -3.37 -8.47
N LEU A 16 -12.43 -2.81 -9.67
CA LEU A 16 -11.53 -1.78 -10.19
C LEU A 16 -11.55 -0.50 -9.33
N LYS A 17 -12.58 -0.30 -8.50
CA LYS A 17 -12.63 0.83 -7.57
C LYS A 17 -11.66 0.65 -6.41
N LEU A 18 -11.25 -0.59 -6.11
CA LEU A 18 -10.20 -0.93 -5.15
C LEU A 18 -8.78 -0.83 -5.74
N SER A 19 -8.64 -0.31 -6.96
CA SER A 19 -7.35 -0.26 -7.64
C SER A 19 -6.79 1.16 -7.75
N VAL A 20 -5.47 1.27 -7.67
CA VAL A 20 -4.73 2.54 -7.90
C VAL A 20 -3.78 2.41 -9.09
N PRO A 21 -3.52 3.49 -9.83
CA PRO A 21 -2.53 3.48 -10.90
C PRO A 21 -1.10 3.37 -10.36
N TYR A 22 -0.19 2.90 -11.20
CA TYR A 22 1.23 2.79 -10.89
C TYR A 22 1.86 4.09 -10.38
N ALA A 23 1.44 5.24 -10.93
CA ALA A 23 1.95 6.55 -10.52
C ALA A 23 1.64 6.89 -9.04
N ASP A 24 0.49 6.50 -8.52
CA ASP A 24 0.13 6.74 -7.11
C ASP A 24 0.89 5.80 -6.18
N ALA A 25 0.98 4.52 -6.57
CA ALA A 25 1.75 3.52 -5.86
C ALA A 25 3.25 3.91 -5.75
N ILE A 26 3.85 4.40 -6.83
CA ILE A 26 5.23 4.92 -6.81
C ILE A 26 5.35 6.11 -5.87
N ARG A 27 4.46 7.10 -5.97
CA ARG A 27 4.56 8.32 -5.15
C ARG A 27 4.50 7.98 -3.66
N TYR A 28 3.58 7.12 -3.28
CA TYR A 28 3.47 6.61 -1.92
C TYR A 28 4.77 5.93 -1.47
N ALA A 29 5.30 5.01 -2.28
CA ALA A 29 6.52 4.28 -1.95
C ALA A 29 7.73 5.20 -1.83
N GLN A 30 7.91 6.15 -2.77
CA GLN A 30 8.97 7.15 -2.74
C GLN A 30 8.93 7.98 -1.46
N PHE A 31 7.73 8.43 -1.05
CA PHE A 31 7.56 9.18 0.18
C PHE A 31 7.95 8.36 1.42
N ARG A 32 7.48 7.11 1.51
CA ARG A 32 7.86 6.21 2.61
C ARG A 32 9.38 5.96 2.66
N LEU A 33 10.03 5.83 1.51
CA LEU A 33 11.49 5.70 1.41
C LEU A 33 12.26 7.00 1.72
N LEU A 34 11.62 8.17 1.61
CA LEU A 34 12.18 9.46 2.02
C LEU A 34 12.04 9.69 3.53
N MET A 35 11.01 9.13 4.16
CA MET A 35 10.81 9.16 5.61
C MET A 35 11.78 8.26 6.39
N LEU A 36 12.38 7.25 5.74
CA LEU A 36 13.41 6.44 6.38
C LEU A 36 14.60 7.34 6.81
N ALA A 37 15.15 7.08 8.00
CA ALA A 37 16.30 7.82 8.49
C ALA A 37 17.50 7.67 7.54
N LYS A 38 18.38 8.68 7.52
CA LYS A 38 19.57 8.68 6.66
C LYS A 38 20.43 7.45 6.97
N GLY A 39 20.65 6.60 5.97
CA GLY A 39 21.42 5.35 6.08
C GLY A 39 20.57 4.09 6.22
N GLU A 40 19.32 4.19 6.69
CA GLU A 40 18.46 3.04 6.95
C GLU A 40 17.92 2.36 5.68
N LEU A 41 17.99 3.03 4.53
CA LEU A 41 17.51 2.47 3.27
C LEU A 41 18.22 1.14 2.93
N LYS A 42 19.53 1.04 3.23
CA LYS A 42 20.29 -0.18 2.96
C LYS A 42 19.82 -1.32 3.86
N SER A 43 19.76 -1.10 5.17
CA SER A 43 19.27 -2.05 6.16
C SER A 43 17.84 -2.52 5.85
N PHE A 44 16.95 -1.58 5.48
CA PHE A 44 15.58 -1.89 5.07
C PHE A 44 15.55 -2.81 3.83
N CYS A 45 16.39 -2.53 2.83
CA CYS A 45 16.47 -3.38 1.65
C CYS A 45 16.99 -4.78 1.99
N GLU A 46 17.99 -4.89 2.87
CA GLU A 46 18.55 -6.17 3.31
C GLU A 46 17.53 -6.99 4.10
N GLN A 47 16.82 -6.36 5.04
CA GLN A 47 15.78 -7.01 5.85
C GLN A 47 14.61 -7.58 5.03
N HIS A 48 14.26 -6.91 3.94
CA HIS A 48 13.13 -7.29 3.08
C HIS A 48 13.55 -7.97 1.77
N GLU A 49 14.84 -8.31 1.62
CA GLU A 49 15.41 -8.95 0.43
C GLU A 49 15.08 -8.17 -0.86
N LEU A 50 15.14 -6.84 -0.78
CA LEU A 50 14.90 -5.93 -1.90
C LEU A 50 16.22 -5.52 -2.57
N PRO A 51 16.27 -5.43 -3.91
CA PRO A 51 17.46 -5.01 -4.63
C PRO A 51 17.74 -3.52 -4.43
N TYR A 52 18.71 -3.19 -3.56
CA TYR A 52 19.05 -1.82 -3.16
C TYR A 52 19.19 -0.84 -4.34
N THR A 53 19.92 -1.21 -5.39
CA THR A 53 20.13 -0.36 -6.59
C THR A 53 18.82 -0.01 -7.28
N SER A 54 17.88 -0.95 -7.36
CA SER A 54 16.60 -0.75 -8.02
C SER A 54 15.64 0.05 -7.13
N ILE A 55 15.71 -0.12 -5.81
CA ILE A 55 14.96 0.69 -4.84
C ILE A 55 15.46 2.15 -4.85
N VAL A 56 16.77 2.37 -4.91
CA VAL A 56 17.35 3.71 -5.09
C VAL A 56 16.92 4.31 -6.44
N GLY A 57 16.89 3.50 -7.50
CA GLY A 57 16.36 3.90 -8.80
C GLY A 57 14.89 4.31 -8.73
N LEU A 58 14.03 3.53 -8.05
CA LEU A 58 12.61 3.84 -7.83
C LEU A 58 12.45 5.14 -7.05
N LYS A 59 13.20 5.30 -5.96
CA LYS A 59 13.20 6.48 -5.09
C LYS A 59 13.50 7.76 -5.88
N ASN A 60 14.49 7.72 -6.76
CA ASN A 60 14.94 8.87 -7.55
C ASN A 60 14.30 8.98 -8.93
N ASN A 61 13.29 8.15 -9.24
CA ASN A 61 12.68 8.06 -10.57
C ASN A 61 13.70 7.85 -11.72
N SER A 62 14.79 7.13 -11.46
CA SER A 62 15.92 6.93 -12.41
C SER A 62 15.88 5.56 -13.12
N LEU A 63 14.84 4.75 -12.89
CA LEU A 63 14.69 3.47 -13.58
C LEU A 63 14.38 3.67 -15.06
N LYS A 64 15.06 2.88 -15.91
CA LYS A 64 14.85 2.87 -17.37
C LYS A 64 13.48 2.32 -17.79
N ARG A 65 12.81 1.56 -16.92
CA ARG A 65 11.54 0.88 -17.16
C ARG A 65 10.71 0.81 -15.89
N GLU A 66 9.40 0.73 -16.05
CA GLU A 66 8.47 0.47 -14.95
C GLU A 66 8.65 -0.96 -14.42
N GLU A 67 8.78 -1.11 -13.11
CA GLU A 67 9.04 -2.37 -12.43
C GLU A 67 7.89 -2.68 -11.46
N PRO A 68 6.68 -3.04 -11.95
CA PRO A 68 5.50 -3.22 -11.11
C PRO A 68 5.65 -4.33 -10.07
N ARG A 69 6.40 -5.39 -10.37
CA ARG A 69 6.67 -6.49 -9.42
C ARG A 69 7.60 -6.04 -8.29
N LEU A 70 8.60 -5.22 -8.60
CA LEU A 70 9.48 -4.65 -7.59
C LEU A 70 8.70 -3.70 -6.68
N LEU A 71 7.87 -2.84 -7.27
CA LEU A 71 7.01 -1.92 -6.52
C LEU A 71 6.01 -2.67 -5.63
N GLN A 72 5.40 -3.76 -6.12
CA GLN A 72 4.52 -4.61 -5.32
C GLN A 72 5.25 -5.18 -4.10
N ARG A 73 6.47 -5.70 -4.27
CA ARG A 73 7.28 -6.22 -3.16
C ARG A 73 7.61 -5.12 -2.16
N LEU A 74 8.01 -3.95 -2.64
CA LEU A 74 8.28 -2.79 -1.80
C LEU A 74 7.04 -2.35 -1.01
N LEU A 75 5.87 -2.26 -1.64
CA LEU A 75 4.62 -1.93 -0.96
C LEU A 75 4.31 -2.95 0.14
N ARG A 76 4.47 -4.24 -0.13
CA ARG A 76 4.30 -5.29 0.87
C ARG A 76 5.28 -5.12 2.05
N SER A 77 6.54 -4.79 1.79
CA SER A 77 7.52 -4.47 2.84
C SER A 77 7.14 -3.26 3.68
N LEU A 78 6.32 -2.35 3.14
CA LEU A 78 5.76 -1.19 3.83
C LEU A 78 4.42 -1.48 4.55
N ALA A 79 4.05 -2.77 4.66
CA ALA A 79 2.77 -3.26 5.16
C ALA A 79 1.56 -2.83 4.32
N VAL A 80 1.76 -2.70 3.00
CA VAL A 80 0.70 -2.39 2.03
C VAL A 80 0.50 -3.58 1.11
N ASP A 81 -0.44 -4.44 1.47
CA ASP A 81 -0.80 -5.60 0.66
C ASP A 81 -1.55 -5.18 -0.60
N THR A 82 -0.96 -5.50 -1.74
CA THR A 82 -1.51 -5.19 -3.07
C THR A 82 -1.24 -6.32 -4.06
N GLU A 83 -2.14 -6.45 -5.02
CA GLU A 83 -1.99 -7.32 -6.19
C GLU A 83 -1.79 -6.50 -7.46
N VAL A 84 -0.82 -6.91 -8.30
CA VAL A 84 -0.60 -6.27 -9.60
C VAL A 84 -1.59 -6.84 -10.60
N ILE A 85 -2.46 -5.97 -11.12
CA ILE A 85 -3.42 -6.28 -12.18
C ILE A 85 -3.12 -5.45 -13.44
N ARG A 86 -3.47 -6.00 -14.61
CA ARG A 86 -3.41 -5.30 -15.90
C ARG A 86 -4.76 -5.43 -16.57
N ILE A 87 -5.50 -4.32 -16.63
CA ILE A 87 -6.86 -4.28 -17.17
C ILE A 87 -7.01 -3.06 -18.08
N PRO A 88 -7.25 -3.24 -19.39
CA PRO A 88 -7.27 -4.51 -20.14
C PRO A 88 -5.91 -5.25 -20.11
N PRO A 89 -5.84 -6.55 -20.43
CA PRO A 89 -4.60 -7.35 -20.36
C PRO A 89 -3.46 -6.81 -21.25
N ASN A 90 -3.79 -6.02 -22.27
CA ASN A 90 -2.84 -5.31 -23.14
C ASN A 90 -2.52 -3.88 -22.67
N SER A 91 -3.03 -3.46 -21.51
CA SER A 91 -2.72 -2.14 -20.96
C SER A 91 -1.24 -2.07 -20.61
N GLN A 92 -0.59 -1.02 -21.11
CA GLN A 92 0.81 -0.73 -20.78
C GLN A 92 0.96 -0.36 -19.30
N SER A 93 -0.07 0.23 -18.69
CA SER A 93 0.00 0.74 -17.32
C SER A 93 -0.54 -0.27 -16.31
N PRO A 94 0.31 -0.85 -15.44
CA PRO A 94 -0.14 -1.73 -14.38
C PRO A 94 -0.94 -0.96 -13.32
N ARG A 95 -1.87 -1.64 -12.66
CA ARG A 95 -2.64 -1.16 -11.52
C ARG A 95 -2.41 -2.05 -10.30
N PHE A 96 -2.57 -1.49 -9.12
CA PHE A 96 -2.43 -2.19 -7.84
C PHE A 96 -3.81 -2.29 -7.19
N LEU A 97 -4.30 -3.52 -7.04
CA LEU A 97 -5.56 -3.84 -6.39
C LEU A 97 -5.32 -4.04 -4.89
N PHE A 98 -6.16 -3.42 -4.07
CA PHE A 98 -6.15 -3.60 -2.62
C PHE A 98 -7.13 -4.69 -2.20
N PRO A 99 -6.84 -5.42 -1.12
CA PRO A 99 -7.70 -6.50 -0.63
C PRO A 99 -9.02 -5.98 -0.03
N THR A 100 -9.04 -4.76 0.50
CA THR A 100 -10.20 -4.17 1.15
C THR A 100 -10.35 -2.68 0.85
N VAL A 101 -11.58 -2.16 0.98
CA VAL A 101 -11.88 -0.72 0.90
C VAL A 101 -11.13 0.06 1.97
N GLU A 102 -10.99 -0.51 3.17
CA GLU A 102 -10.29 0.10 4.30
C GLU A 102 -8.80 0.30 3.99
N ALA A 103 -8.14 -0.72 3.42
CA ALA A 103 -6.74 -0.63 3.02
C ALA A 103 -6.53 0.44 1.93
N LEU A 104 -7.44 0.51 0.95
CA LEU A 104 -7.41 1.56 -0.07
C LEU A 104 -7.63 2.95 0.54
N THR A 105 -8.59 3.08 1.46
CA THR A 105 -8.93 4.36 2.10
C THR A 105 -7.75 4.89 2.91
N THR A 106 -7.14 4.03 3.73
CA THR A 106 -5.93 4.35 4.49
C THR A 106 -4.77 4.77 3.57
N PHE A 107 -4.55 4.03 2.49
CA PHE A 107 -3.53 4.39 1.49
C PHE A 107 -3.78 5.79 0.89
N GLN A 108 -5.02 6.07 0.48
CA GLN A 108 -5.39 7.35 -0.13
C GLN A 108 -5.31 8.51 0.88
N GLN A 109 -5.73 8.29 2.13
CA GLN A 109 -5.62 9.29 3.19
C GLN A 109 -4.15 9.63 3.45
N GLN A 110 -3.29 8.62 3.63
CA GLN A 110 -1.86 8.82 3.80
C GLN A 110 -1.24 9.56 2.60
N LEU A 111 -1.58 9.14 1.37
CA LEU A 111 -1.11 9.81 0.16
C LEU A 111 -1.52 11.30 0.09
N LYS A 112 -2.76 11.63 0.46
CA LYS A 112 -3.25 13.02 0.52
C LYS A 112 -2.53 13.87 1.57
N CYS A 113 -2.20 13.28 2.73
CA CYS A 113 -1.45 13.98 3.77
C CYS A 113 -0.04 14.34 3.29
N PHE A 114 0.56 13.48 2.48
CA PHE A 114 1.88 13.73 1.88
C PHE A 114 1.83 14.88 0.86
N ASP A 115 0.76 14.95 0.06
CA ASP A 115 0.55 16.02 -0.92
C ASP A 115 0.26 17.38 -0.26
N SER A 116 -0.47 17.36 0.85
CA SER A 116 -0.89 18.57 1.57
C SER A 116 0.20 19.15 2.50
N GLY A 117 1.34 18.46 2.66
CA GLY A 117 2.39 18.85 3.61
C GLY A 117 1.97 18.85 5.09
N ASN A 118 0.79 18.29 5.39
CA ASN A 118 0.20 18.26 6.72
C ASN A 118 0.00 16.80 7.12
N PRO A 119 0.62 16.31 8.22
CA PRO A 119 0.43 14.91 8.65
C PRO A 119 -1.06 14.65 8.95
N PRO A 120 -1.56 13.42 8.73
CA PRO A 120 -2.89 13.07 9.23
C PRO A 120 -2.80 13.16 10.74
N LEU A 121 -3.58 14.07 11.33
CA LEU A 121 -3.88 13.98 12.75
C LEU A 121 -4.49 12.59 12.97
N PRO A 122 -4.03 11.83 13.97
CA PRO A 122 -4.73 10.62 14.35
C PRO A 122 -6.18 11.04 14.63
N GLU A 123 -7.15 10.36 14.01
CA GLU A 123 -8.54 10.48 14.45
C GLU A 123 -8.51 10.23 15.96
N SER A 124 -8.76 11.31 16.71
CA SER A 124 -8.95 11.23 18.15
C SER A 124 -9.96 10.12 18.36
N GLU A 125 -9.53 9.07 19.06
CA GLU A 125 -10.44 8.24 19.82
C GLU A 125 -11.47 9.18 20.43
N ALA A 126 -12.72 9.03 20.00
CA ALA A 126 -13.84 9.73 20.57
C ALA A 126 -13.96 9.30 22.03
N ALA A 127 -13.19 9.96 22.89
CA ALA A 127 -13.40 10.03 24.31
C ALA A 127 -14.72 10.77 24.52
N THR A 128 -15.79 10.01 24.75
CA THR A 128 -17.05 10.48 25.34
C THR A 128 -17.69 9.28 26.00
N GLY A 129 -17.86 9.16 27.31
CA GLY A 129 -17.46 9.87 28.52
C GLY A 129 -17.62 8.81 29.64
N GLY A 130 -16.76 8.77 30.65
CA GLY A 130 -16.93 9.58 31.85
C GLY A 130 -17.91 8.93 32.84
N ALA A 131 -17.39 8.14 33.78
CA ALA A 131 -17.91 8.03 35.15
C ALA A 131 -16.97 7.15 36.00
N GLU A 132 -16.04 7.78 36.70
CA GLU A 132 -15.36 7.16 37.85
C GLU A 132 -15.76 7.92 39.13
N SER A 133 -16.51 7.22 40.00
CA SER A 133 -16.47 7.24 41.49
C SER A 133 -16.85 8.54 42.25
N PRO A 134 -17.02 8.54 43.60
CA PRO A 134 -17.02 7.48 44.63
C PRO A 134 -18.22 7.51 45.62
N THR A 135 -18.28 6.50 46.50
CA THR A 135 -19.05 6.44 47.77
C THR A 135 -18.74 7.61 48.72
N PRO A 136 -19.69 8.01 49.57
CA PRO A 136 -19.53 7.75 51.01
C PRO A 136 -20.75 7.07 51.68
#